data_AF-A0A1Y0RR65-F1
#
_entry.id   AF-A0A1Y0RR65-F1
#
_cell.length_a   1.000
_cell.length_b   1.000
_cell.length_c   1.000
_cell.angle_alpha   90.00
_cell.angle_beta   90.00
_cell.angle_gamma   90.00
#
_symmetry.space_group_name_H-M   'P 1'
#
loop_
_entity.id
_entity.type
_entity.pdbx_description
1 polymer ?
#
loop_
_entity_poly.entity_id
_entity_poly.type
_entity_poly.pdbx_seq_one_letter_code
_entity_poly.pdbx_strand_id
1 'polypeptide(L)'
;MRRISRILLSVVLVSTAVVSVAVDWNVTHLFNPEWHPHAKFHDAVMLWLLSGMSIMALWLLWRRATEPDVGYTIAMLVPVIFWSPFFFVTLVVPGTSLQADLKEAPPMIAGIPIYPNVVVATVSVILALVGYGLYRASESEASRL
;
A
#
# COMPACT_ATOMS: atom_id res chain seq x y z
N MET A 1 6.72 22.16 -5.86
CA MET A 1 6.23 20.76 -5.98
C MET A 1 6.78 19.79 -4.93
N ARG A 2 8.06 19.91 -4.50
CA ARG A 2 8.70 19.01 -3.52
C ARG A 2 7.98 18.82 -2.18
N ARG A 3 7.46 19.89 -1.57
CA ARG A 3 6.69 19.81 -0.30
C ARG A 3 5.38 19.03 -0.48
N ILE A 4 4.66 19.28 -1.59
CA ILE A 4 3.41 18.59 -1.92
C ILE A 4 3.68 17.09 -2.10
N SER A 5 4.73 16.74 -2.85
CA SER A 5 5.18 15.35 -2.98
C SER A 5 5.45 14.68 -1.63
N ARG A 6 6.22 15.36 -0.75
CA ARG A 6 6.55 14.83 0.58
C ARG A 6 5.30 14.56 1.42
N ILE A 7 4.35 15.49 1.42
CA ILE A 7 3.08 15.34 2.15
C ILE A 7 2.26 14.19 1.55
N LEU A 8 2.12 14.15 0.22
CA LEU A 8 1.34 13.11 -0.45
C LEU A 8 1.89 11.71 -0.18
N LEU A 9 3.20 11.51 -0.33
CA LEU A 9 3.86 10.24 -0.01
C LEU A 9 3.73 9.88 1.48
N SER A 10 3.78 10.86 2.38
CA SER A 10 3.56 10.62 3.81
C SER A 10 2.13 10.13 4.08
N VAL A 11 1.13 10.74 3.44
CA VAL A 11 -0.27 10.30 3.53
C VAL A 11 -0.40 8.86 3.04
N VAL A 12 0.16 8.52 1.88
CA VAL A 12 0.10 7.15 1.34
C VAL A 12 0.76 6.14 2.29
N LEU A 13 1.93 6.46 2.86
CA LEU A 13 2.63 5.58 3.80
C LEU A 13 1.84 5.38 5.10
N VAL A 14 1.30 6.46 5.68
CA VAL A 14 0.49 6.39 6.89
C VAL A 14 -0.79 5.62 6.64
N SER A 15 -1.48 5.89 5.52
CA SER A 15 -2.66 5.14 5.11
C SER A 15 -2.33 3.66 4.90
N THR A 16 -1.21 3.33 4.26
CA THR A 16 -0.79 1.94 4.05
C THR A 16 -0.55 1.19 5.37
N ALA A 17 0.09 1.84 6.35
CA ALA A 17 0.31 1.25 7.67
C ALA A 17 -0.99 1.09 8.48
N VAL A 18 -1.83 2.13 8.50
CA VAL A 18 -3.00 2.19 9.39
C VAL A 18 -4.22 1.48 8.79
N VAL A 19 -4.53 1.72 7.52
CA VAL A 19 -5.74 1.16 6.87
C VAL A 19 -5.63 -0.35 6.77
N SER A 20 -4.47 -0.90 6.40
CA SER A 20 -4.29 -2.36 6.30
C SER A 20 -4.53 -3.04 7.63
N VAL A 21 -3.96 -2.51 8.73
CA VAL A 21 -4.23 -3.05 10.08
C VAL A 21 -5.72 -2.91 10.43
N ALA A 22 -6.32 -1.75 10.21
CA ALA A 22 -7.73 -1.54 10.55
C ALA A 22 -8.69 -2.45 9.77
N VAL A 23 -8.40 -2.73 8.50
CA VAL A 23 -9.20 -3.60 7.62
C VAL A 23 -9.02 -5.07 7.96
N ASP A 24 -7.83 -5.50 8.36
CA ASP A 24 -7.55 -6.92 8.59
C ASP A 24 -7.75 -7.32 10.07
N TRP A 25 -7.79 -6.37 11.01
CA TRP A 25 -7.94 -6.65 12.45
C TRP A 25 -9.39 -6.94 12.89
N ASN A 26 -10.01 -7.94 12.29
CA ASN A 26 -11.39 -8.34 12.59
C ASN A 26 -11.67 -9.82 12.29
N VAL A 27 -12.94 -10.23 12.45
CA VAL A 27 -13.42 -11.62 12.31
C VAL A 27 -13.55 -12.10 10.87
N THR A 28 -13.47 -11.24 9.86
CA THR A 28 -13.49 -11.67 8.45
C THR A 28 -12.07 -11.94 7.93
N HIS A 29 -11.04 -11.40 8.58
CA HIS A 29 -9.62 -11.54 8.22
C HIS A 29 -8.82 -12.23 9.35
N LEU A 30 -8.02 -11.47 10.11
CA LEU A 30 -7.04 -12.00 11.07
C LEU A 30 -7.65 -12.99 12.08
N PHE A 31 -8.90 -12.76 12.49
CA PHE A 31 -9.62 -13.61 13.45
C PHE A 31 -10.65 -14.55 12.79
N ASN A 32 -10.59 -14.74 11.47
CA ASN A 32 -11.52 -15.58 10.73
C ASN A 32 -11.50 -17.05 11.22
N PRO A 33 -12.61 -17.62 11.71
CA PRO A 33 -12.64 -18.97 12.24
C PRO A 33 -12.37 -20.05 11.17
N GLU A 34 -12.60 -19.76 9.90
CA GLU A 34 -12.39 -20.69 8.78
C GLU A 34 -10.91 -20.77 8.37
N TRP A 35 -10.10 -19.76 8.68
CA TRP A 35 -8.69 -19.75 8.33
C TRP A 35 -7.88 -20.67 9.25
N HIS A 36 -6.95 -21.42 8.67
CA HIS A 36 -5.99 -22.20 9.45
C HIS A 36 -5.13 -21.29 10.34
N PRO A 37 -4.69 -21.76 11.53
CA PRO A 37 -3.89 -20.97 12.46
C PRO A 37 -2.65 -20.33 11.83
N HIS A 38 -1.99 -21.02 10.90
CA HIS A 38 -0.79 -20.53 10.23
C HIS A 38 -1.07 -19.39 9.23
N ALA A 39 -2.23 -19.36 8.59
CA ALA A 39 -2.62 -18.25 7.72
C ALA A 39 -2.77 -16.94 8.51
N LYS A 40 -3.40 -17.02 9.70
CA LYS A 40 -3.51 -15.90 10.64
C LYS A 40 -2.16 -15.38 11.11
N PHE A 41 -1.22 -16.30 11.37
CA PHE A 41 0.15 -15.94 11.71
C PHE A 41 0.82 -15.14 10.58
N HIS A 42 0.72 -15.62 9.33
CA HIS A 42 1.30 -14.92 8.19
C HIS A 42 0.64 -13.57 7.92
N ASP A 43 -0.66 -13.46 8.11
CA ASP A 43 -1.39 -12.19 8.00
C ASP A 43 -0.90 -11.17 9.04
N ALA A 44 -0.82 -11.57 10.33
CA ALA A 44 -0.26 -10.73 11.38
C ALA A 44 1.19 -10.28 11.08
N VAL A 45 2.05 -11.21 10.62
CA VAL A 45 3.44 -10.90 10.26
C VAL A 45 3.50 -9.91 9.10
N MET A 46 2.64 -10.06 8.09
CA MET A 46 2.54 -9.13 6.97
C MET A 46 2.15 -7.72 7.44
N LEU A 47 1.15 -7.59 8.31
CA LEU A 47 0.70 -6.30 8.85
C LEU A 47 1.80 -5.59 9.65
N TRP A 48 2.54 -6.32 10.49
CA TRP A 48 3.66 -5.78 11.25
C TRP A 48 4.83 -5.38 10.35
N LEU A 49 5.17 -6.21 9.37
CA LEU A 49 6.21 -5.91 8.40
C LEU A 49 5.86 -4.65 7.60
N LEU A 50 4.64 -4.53 7.10
CA LEU A 50 4.17 -3.38 6.36
C LEU A 50 4.23 -2.09 7.19
N SER A 51 3.74 -2.16 8.43
CA SER A 51 3.76 -1.03 9.36
C SER A 51 5.19 -0.58 9.64
N GLY A 52 6.10 -1.53 9.92
CA GLY A 52 7.51 -1.26 10.15
C GLY A 52 8.21 -0.64 8.93
N MET A 53 7.99 -1.20 7.73
CA MET A 53 8.52 -0.65 6.48
C MET A 53 8.00 0.76 6.19
N SER A 54 6.71 1.01 6.47
CA SER A 54 6.10 2.33 6.25
C SER A 54 6.65 3.38 7.22
N ILE A 55 6.87 3.02 8.49
CA ILE A 55 7.53 3.90 9.48
C ILE A 55 8.97 4.19 9.05
N MET A 56 9.72 3.17 8.63
CA MET A 56 11.09 3.33 8.12
C MET A 56 11.12 4.26 6.89
N ALA A 57 10.23 4.05 5.93
CA ALA A 57 10.11 4.88 4.73
C ALA A 57 9.75 6.33 5.08
N LEU A 58 8.85 6.54 6.04
CA LEU A 58 8.49 7.88 6.51
C LEU A 58 9.69 8.57 7.18
N TRP A 59 10.44 7.85 8.01
CA TRP A 59 11.68 8.37 8.58
C TRP A 59 12.70 8.75 7.48
N LEU A 60 12.93 7.88 6.49
CA LEU A 60 13.80 8.17 5.35
C LEU A 60 13.34 9.39 4.53
N LEU A 61 12.03 9.57 4.38
CA LEU A 61 11.44 10.69 3.64
C LEU A 61 11.63 12.05 4.34
N TRP A 62 11.63 12.06 5.68
CA TRP A 62 11.71 13.28 6.49
C TRP A 62 13.08 13.56 7.10
N ARG A 63 13.98 12.58 7.16
CA ARG A 63 15.34 12.79 7.69
C ARG A 63 16.10 13.83 6.86
N ARG A 64 17.01 14.54 7.52
CA ARG A 64 18.02 15.35 6.82
C ARG A 64 19.04 14.38 6.22
N ALA A 65 19.18 14.38 4.89
CA ALA A 65 20.10 13.52 4.16
C ALA A 65 20.75 14.29 3.02
N THR A 66 21.99 13.93 2.69
CA THR A 66 22.69 14.37 1.49
C THR A 66 22.10 13.77 0.22
N GLU A 67 21.43 12.62 0.34
CA GLU A 67 20.81 11.84 -0.73
C GLU A 67 19.28 11.73 -0.55
N PRO A 68 18.53 12.83 -0.65
CA PRO A 68 17.09 12.83 -0.45
C PRO A 68 16.34 11.91 -1.43
N ASP A 69 16.89 11.67 -2.63
CA ASP A 69 16.35 10.77 -3.64
C ASP A 69 16.03 9.37 -3.09
N VAL A 70 16.86 8.86 -2.18
CA VAL A 70 16.64 7.55 -1.56
C VAL A 70 15.35 7.56 -0.74
N GLY A 71 15.12 8.60 0.06
CA GLY A 71 13.92 8.71 0.89
C GLY A 71 12.64 8.78 0.06
N TYR A 72 12.62 9.57 -1.02
CA TYR A 72 11.47 9.65 -1.92
C TYR A 72 11.24 8.35 -2.71
N THR A 73 12.31 7.70 -3.13
CA THR A 73 12.22 6.43 -3.87
C THR A 73 11.67 5.32 -2.98
N ILE A 74 12.17 5.18 -1.74
CA ILE A 74 11.66 4.18 -0.80
C ILE A 74 10.21 4.51 -0.39
N ALA A 75 9.87 5.77 -0.18
CA ALA A 75 8.50 6.19 0.13
C ALA A 75 7.48 5.86 -0.98
N MET A 76 7.93 5.80 -2.23
CA MET A 76 7.12 5.33 -3.36
C MET A 76 7.11 3.79 -3.46
N LEU A 77 8.28 3.15 -3.33
CA LEU A 77 8.41 1.72 -3.54
C LEU A 77 7.66 0.89 -2.50
N VAL A 78 7.65 1.27 -1.23
CA VAL A 78 6.96 0.51 -0.17
C VAL A 78 5.47 0.27 -0.52
N PRO A 79 4.64 1.31 -0.76
CA PRO A 79 3.25 1.08 -1.14
C PRO A 79 3.12 0.41 -2.52
N VAL A 80 3.96 0.75 -3.51
CA VAL A 80 3.85 0.13 -4.85
C VAL A 80 4.13 -1.39 -4.81
N ILE A 81 5.17 -1.81 -4.10
CA ILE A 81 5.54 -3.21 -3.94
C ILE A 81 4.48 -3.95 -3.11
N PHE A 82 3.96 -3.33 -2.05
CA PHE A 82 2.96 -3.97 -1.21
C PHE A 82 1.59 -4.13 -1.90
N TRP A 83 1.14 -3.10 -2.62
CA TRP A 83 -0.21 -3.08 -3.21
C TRP A 83 -0.29 -3.73 -4.59
N SER A 84 0.80 -3.78 -5.37
CA SER A 84 0.76 -4.37 -6.71
C SER A 84 0.37 -5.86 -6.80
N PRO A 85 0.69 -6.73 -5.81
CA PRO A 85 0.22 -8.13 -5.79
C PRO A 85 -1.30 -8.30 -5.87
N PHE A 86 -2.08 -7.32 -5.39
CA PHE A 86 -3.55 -7.36 -5.46
C PHE A 86 -4.08 -7.42 -6.91
N PHE A 87 -3.26 -7.09 -7.91
CA PHE A 87 -3.65 -7.13 -9.32
C PHE A 87 -3.38 -8.46 -10.02
N PHE A 88 -2.53 -9.33 -9.46
CA PHE A 88 -2.06 -10.51 -10.18
C PHE A 88 -1.95 -11.80 -9.37
N VAL A 89 -1.99 -11.76 -8.03
CA VAL A 89 -1.79 -12.98 -7.20
C VAL A 89 -2.80 -14.07 -7.53
N THR A 90 -4.07 -13.72 -7.76
CA THR A 90 -5.12 -14.68 -8.13
C THR A 90 -4.91 -15.34 -9.48
N LEU A 91 -4.08 -14.76 -10.35
CA LEU A 91 -3.73 -15.32 -11.65
C LEU A 91 -2.58 -16.33 -11.57
N VAL A 92 -1.72 -16.21 -10.56
CA VAL A 92 -0.46 -16.97 -10.46
C VAL A 92 -0.41 -17.94 -9.28
N VAL A 93 -1.27 -17.76 -8.27
CA VAL A 93 -1.39 -18.66 -7.11
C VAL A 93 -2.80 -19.27 -7.08
N PRO A 94 -2.98 -20.52 -7.55
CA PRO A 94 -4.26 -21.19 -7.51
C PRO A 94 -4.83 -21.28 -6.09
N GLY A 95 -6.15 -21.11 -5.95
CA GLY A 95 -6.85 -21.20 -4.67
C GLY A 95 -6.84 -19.91 -3.82
N THR A 96 -6.28 -18.81 -4.33
CA THR A 96 -6.37 -17.50 -3.68
C THR A 96 -7.59 -16.70 -4.17
N SER A 97 -8.08 -15.78 -3.35
CA SER A 97 -9.25 -14.93 -3.63
C SER A 97 -8.98 -13.47 -3.27
N LEU A 98 -9.64 -12.55 -3.97
CA LEU A 98 -9.68 -11.13 -3.60
C LEU A 98 -10.68 -10.85 -2.47
N GLN A 99 -11.55 -11.80 -2.14
CA GLN A 99 -12.52 -11.69 -1.05
C GLN A 99 -11.95 -12.28 0.23
N ALA A 100 -12.10 -11.56 1.33
CA ALA A 100 -11.75 -12.05 2.65
C ALA A 100 -12.79 -13.03 3.20
N ASP A 101 -14.08 -12.75 2.99
CA ASP A 101 -15.18 -13.66 3.27
C ASP A 101 -15.87 -14.09 1.97
N LEU A 102 -15.77 -15.38 1.64
CA LEU A 102 -16.41 -15.97 0.45
C LEU A 102 -17.93 -16.06 0.56
N LYS A 103 -18.50 -15.87 1.76
CA LYS A 103 -19.94 -15.83 2.01
C LYS A 103 -20.53 -14.47 1.62
N GLU A 104 -19.70 -13.43 1.51
CA GLU A 104 -20.13 -12.08 1.15
C GLU A 104 -19.83 -11.79 -0.33
N ALA A 105 -20.90 -11.57 -1.11
CA ALA A 105 -20.75 -11.18 -2.50
C ALA A 105 -20.19 -9.74 -2.60
N PRO A 106 -19.24 -9.46 -3.51
CA PRO A 106 -18.69 -8.14 -3.66
C PRO A 106 -19.74 -7.21 -4.28
N PRO A 107 -19.72 -5.91 -3.96
CA PRO A 107 -20.59 -4.95 -4.61
C PRO A 107 -20.33 -4.94 -6.13
N MET A 108 -21.41 -4.80 -6.90
CA MET A 108 -21.36 -4.81 -8.36
C MET A 108 -21.60 -3.39 -8.89
N ILE A 109 -20.75 -2.90 -9.79
CA ILE A 109 -20.95 -1.63 -10.51
C ILE A 109 -20.91 -1.93 -12.00
N ALA A 110 -21.98 -1.61 -12.72
CA ALA A 110 -22.12 -1.88 -14.15
C ALA A 110 -21.81 -3.35 -14.56
N GLY A 111 -22.13 -4.31 -13.69
CA GLY A 111 -21.87 -5.74 -13.92
C GLY A 111 -20.44 -6.20 -13.59
N ILE A 112 -19.59 -5.33 -13.05
CA ILE A 112 -18.22 -5.64 -12.64
C ILE A 112 -18.15 -5.76 -11.12
N PRO A 113 -17.58 -6.85 -10.56
CA PRO A 113 -17.35 -6.97 -9.13
C PRO A 113 -16.28 -5.97 -8.68
N ILE A 114 -16.59 -5.21 -7.64
CA ILE A 114 -15.68 -4.25 -7.03
C ILE A 114 -15.17 -4.82 -5.72
N TYR A 115 -13.86 -5.03 -5.66
CA TYR A 115 -13.19 -5.49 -4.46
C TYR A 115 -12.57 -4.28 -3.74
N PRO A 116 -13.00 -3.96 -2.50
CA PRO A 116 -12.51 -2.78 -1.78
C PRO A 116 -10.97 -2.73 -1.66
N ASN A 117 -10.34 -3.88 -1.43
CA ASN A 117 -8.88 -4.01 -1.37
C ASN A 117 -8.19 -3.66 -2.71
N VAL A 118 -8.76 -4.05 -3.86
CA VAL A 118 -8.23 -3.67 -5.18
C VAL A 118 -8.40 -2.17 -5.45
N VAL A 119 -9.50 -1.57 -4.98
CA VAL A 119 -9.69 -0.11 -5.07
C VAL A 119 -8.64 0.62 -4.23
N VAL A 120 -8.42 0.21 -2.98
CA VAL A 120 -7.40 0.77 -2.10
C VAL A 120 -6.01 0.60 -2.70
N ALA A 121 -5.69 -0.58 -3.24
CA ALA A 121 -4.43 -0.86 -3.93
C ALA A 121 -4.22 0.10 -5.11
N THR A 122 -5.24 0.25 -5.96
CA THR A 122 -5.20 1.12 -7.15
C THR A 122 -4.92 2.58 -6.76
N VAL A 123 -5.70 3.11 -5.81
CA VAL A 123 -5.54 4.49 -5.33
C VAL A 123 -4.16 4.67 -4.71
N SER A 124 -3.70 3.75 -3.87
CA SER A 124 -2.41 3.86 -3.19
C SER A 124 -1.23 3.85 -4.16
N VAL A 125 -1.26 2.96 -5.17
CA VAL A 125 -0.24 2.91 -6.22
C VAL A 125 -0.22 4.19 -7.04
N ILE A 126 -1.38 4.68 -7.50
CA ILE A 126 -1.46 5.91 -8.30
C ILE A 126 -0.93 7.10 -7.48
N LEU A 127 -1.37 7.26 -6.24
CA LEU A 127 -0.93 8.37 -5.38
C LEU A 127 0.57 8.30 -5.07
N ALA A 128 1.13 7.10 -4.88
CA ALA A 128 2.57 6.91 -4.70
C ALA A 128 3.37 7.32 -5.95
N LEU A 129 2.93 6.88 -7.13
CA LEU A 129 3.57 7.21 -8.40
C LEU A 129 3.45 8.71 -8.73
N VAL A 130 2.28 9.32 -8.52
CA VAL A 130 2.07 10.76 -8.69
C VAL A 130 2.93 11.55 -7.69
N GLY A 131 2.95 11.12 -6.43
CA GLY A 131 3.79 11.72 -5.39
C GLY A 131 5.27 11.72 -5.78
N TYR A 132 5.76 10.60 -6.31
CA TYR A 132 7.14 10.52 -6.81
C TYR A 132 7.36 11.35 -8.08
N GLY A 133 6.41 11.35 -9.02
CA GLY A 133 6.48 12.18 -10.22
C GLY A 133 6.59 13.68 -9.91
N LEU A 134 5.83 14.17 -8.94
CA LEU A 134 5.91 15.55 -8.45
C LEU A 134 7.28 15.87 -7.82
N TYR A 135 7.93 14.90 -7.19
CA TYR A 135 9.29 15.06 -6.69
C TYR A 135 10.29 15.20 -7.86
N ARG A 136 10.24 14.27 -8.82
CA ARG A 136 11.13 14.30 -10.00
C ARG A 136 10.98 15.58 -10.82
N ALA A 137 9.75 16.07 -10.99
CA ALA A 137 9.49 17.35 -11.64
C ALA A 137 10.15 18.52 -10.89
N SER A 138 10.11 18.51 -9.55
CA SER A 138 10.74 19.58 -8.76
C SER A 138 12.26 19.59 -8.82
N GLU A 139 12.91 18.42 -8.88
CA GLU A 139 14.37 18.34 -9.01
C GLU A 139 14.82 18.75 -10.41
N SER A 140 14.05 18.40 -11.45
CA SER A 140 14.33 18.86 -12.82
C SER A 140 14.15 20.36 -13.01
N GLU A 141 13.24 21.00 -12.28
CA GLU A 141 13.07 22.45 -12.31
C GLU A 141 14.24 23.14 -11.60
N ALA A 142 14.66 22.62 -10.45
CA ALA A 142 15.80 23.13 -9.69
C ALA A 142 17.13 23.04 -10.45
N SER A 143 17.33 22.00 -11.27
CA SER A 143 18.56 21.84 -12.06
C SER A 143 18.64 22.76 -13.29
N ARG A 144 17.55 23.46 -13.65
CA ARG A 144 17.49 24.37 -14.80
C ARG A 144 17.74 25.84 -14.41
N LEU A 145 17.72 26.15 -13.11
CA LEU A 145 17.97 27.47 -12.53
C LEU A 145 19.43 27.58 -12.07
#